data_AF-A0A6A7C031-F1
#
_entry.id   AF-A0A6A7C031-F1
#
_cell.length_a   1.000
_cell.length_b   1.000
_cell.length_c   1.000
_cell.angle_alpha   90.00
_cell.angle_beta   90.00
_cell.angle_gamma   90.00
#
_symmetry.space_group_name_H-M   'P 1'
#
loop_
_entity.id
_entity.type
_entity.pdbx_description
1 polymer ?
#
loop_
_entity_poly.entity_id
_entity_poly.type
_entity_poly.pdbx_seq_one_letter_code
_entity_poly.pdbx_strand_id
1 'polypeptide(L)'
;MFFKKHSKTAVVTQIESMIGPDTPEKDDVQIGILVETIRQQGKKGPKDATRAIRQKLKEDDKHKCIRLLYILDALLSSVGRDYQHYFDSTRLLDRLVCTAMMASDKDVSQTCQKLMLRWSVVHKKKSNLRRFSKLLKRIHPKDCLVELDATRQALR
;
A
#
# COMPACT_ATOMS: atom_id res chain seq x y z
N MET A 1 -13.96 -12.83 -24.46
CA MET A 1 -13.78 -12.13 -23.17
C MET A 1 -13.28 -10.72 -23.47
N PHE A 2 -14.15 -9.70 -23.35
CA PHE A 2 -13.80 -8.33 -23.73
C PHE A 2 -12.97 -7.65 -22.62
N PHE A 3 -11.69 -7.39 -22.87
CA PHE A 3 -10.92 -6.45 -22.05
C PHE A 3 -11.42 -5.04 -22.39
N LYS A 4 -12.40 -4.53 -21.65
CA LYS A 4 -12.79 -3.12 -21.72
C LYS A 4 -11.54 -2.30 -21.36
N LYS A 5 -10.91 -1.65 -22.34
CA LYS A 5 -9.80 -0.71 -22.11
C LYS A 5 -10.38 0.45 -21.31
N HIS A 6 -10.27 0.38 -19.98
CA HIS A 6 -10.71 1.46 -19.11
C HIS A 6 -9.84 2.68 -19.41
N SER A 7 -10.46 3.84 -19.61
CA SER A 7 -9.72 5.10 -19.64
C SER A 7 -8.90 5.22 -18.35
N LYS A 8 -7.59 5.43 -18.48
CA LYS A 8 -6.73 5.67 -17.32
C LYS A 8 -7.19 6.98 -16.67
N THR A 9 -7.56 6.94 -15.39
CA THR A 9 -7.91 8.14 -14.64
C THR A 9 -6.65 8.86 -14.20
N ALA A 10 -6.73 10.16 -13.90
CA ALA A 10 -5.55 10.94 -13.52
C ALA A 10 -4.80 10.34 -12.32
N VAL A 11 -5.53 9.77 -11.35
CA VAL A 11 -4.94 9.04 -10.21
C VAL A 11 -4.12 7.84 -10.66
N VAL A 12 -4.63 7.03 -11.61
CA VAL A 12 -3.91 5.86 -12.13
C VAL A 12 -2.64 6.30 -12.86
N THR A 13 -2.75 7.28 -13.75
CA THR A 13 -1.61 7.81 -14.51
C THR A 13 -0.55 8.40 -13.57
N GLN A 14 -0.96 9.12 -12.53
CA GLN A 14 -0.04 9.69 -11.56
C GLN A 14 0.69 8.61 -10.76
N ILE A 15 -0.02 7.59 -10.27
CA ILE A 15 0.61 6.46 -9.58
C ILE A 15 1.61 5.75 -10.51
N GLU A 16 1.27 5.54 -11.78
CA GLU A 16 2.18 4.94 -12.77
C GLU A 16 3.44 5.79 -12.98
N SER A 17 3.32 7.12 -12.98
CA SER A 17 4.48 8.02 -13.07
C SER A 17 5.35 7.96 -11.82
N MET A 18 4.75 7.85 -10.63
CA MET A 18 5.46 7.83 -9.34
C MET A 18 6.23 6.54 -9.06
N ILE A 19 5.97 5.49 -9.83
CA ILE A 19 6.70 4.22 -9.83
C ILE A 19 7.66 4.09 -11.02
N GLY A 20 8.02 5.20 -11.65
CA GLY A 20 9.02 5.22 -12.72
C GLY A 20 10.39 4.72 -12.22
N PRO A 21 11.21 4.14 -13.10
CA PRO A 21 12.50 3.52 -12.72
C PRO A 21 13.50 4.51 -12.09
N ASP A 22 13.38 5.81 -12.41
CA ASP A 22 14.28 6.85 -11.92
C ASP A 22 13.82 7.48 -10.60
N THR A 23 12.67 7.04 -10.06
CA THR A 23 12.09 7.63 -8.84
C THR A 23 12.61 6.90 -7.60
N PRO A 24 13.08 7.60 -6.55
CA PRO A 24 13.52 6.93 -5.33
C PRO A 24 12.38 6.18 -4.65
N GLU A 25 12.66 4.98 -4.11
CA GLU A 25 11.66 4.13 -3.45
C GLU A 25 10.90 4.82 -2.31
N LYS A 26 11.59 5.69 -1.56
CA LYS A 26 11.07 6.37 -0.36
C LYS A 26 10.80 7.87 -0.57
N ASP A 27 10.67 8.31 -1.80
CA ASP A 27 10.41 9.73 -2.09
C ASP A 27 8.96 10.14 -1.75
N ASP A 28 8.76 11.11 -0.87
CA ASP A 28 7.40 11.54 -0.48
C ASP A 28 6.94 12.83 -1.18
N VAL A 29 7.77 13.43 -2.05
CA VAL A 29 7.53 14.76 -2.65
C VAL A 29 6.18 14.84 -3.38
N GLN A 30 5.82 13.81 -4.17
CA GLN A 30 4.61 13.83 -4.99
C GLN A 30 3.34 13.34 -4.27
N ILE A 31 3.44 12.89 -3.02
CA ILE A 31 2.30 12.32 -2.27
C ILE A 31 1.20 13.35 -2.04
N GLY A 32 1.55 14.60 -1.69
CA GLY A 32 0.56 15.66 -1.48
C GLY A 32 -0.29 15.93 -2.72
N ILE A 33 0.35 15.99 -3.89
CA ILE A 33 -0.32 16.19 -5.19
C ILE A 33 -1.24 15.00 -5.51
N LEU A 34 -0.80 13.77 -5.19
CA LEU A 34 -1.62 12.58 -5.38
C LEU A 34 -2.86 12.59 -4.47
N VAL A 35 -2.72 13.01 -3.22
CA VAL A 35 -3.85 13.15 -2.27
C VAL A 35 -4.87 14.15 -2.80
N GLU A 36 -4.43 15.30 -3.29
CA GLU A 36 -5.34 16.31 -3.87
C GLU A 36 -6.04 15.79 -5.13
N THR A 37 -5.31 15.07 -6.00
CA THR A 37 -5.89 14.45 -7.20
C THR A 37 -6.92 13.37 -6.84
N ILE A 38 -6.68 12.59 -5.79
CA ILE A 38 -7.64 11.62 -5.24
C ILE A 38 -8.91 12.34 -4.74
N ARG A 39 -8.75 13.44 -4.01
CA ARG A 39 -9.87 14.23 -3.45
C ARG A 39 -10.72 14.86 -4.54
N GLN A 40 -10.10 15.44 -5.56
CA GLN A 40 -10.78 16.06 -6.70
C GLN A 40 -11.69 15.08 -7.46
N GLN A 41 -11.33 13.80 -7.50
CA GLN A 41 -12.14 12.74 -8.12
C GLN A 41 -13.21 12.15 -7.19
N GLY A 42 -13.42 12.73 -6.01
CA GLY A 42 -14.43 12.33 -5.04
C GLY A 42 -14.33 10.85 -4.68
N LYS A 43 -15.46 10.12 -4.76
CA LYS A 43 -15.50 8.68 -4.42
C LYS A 43 -14.75 7.78 -5.41
N LYS A 44 -14.48 8.25 -6.64
CA LYS A 44 -13.78 7.45 -7.66
C LYS A 44 -12.27 7.43 -7.42
N GLY A 45 -11.69 8.55 -7.01
CA GLY A 45 -10.26 8.71 -6.75
C GLY A 45 -9.64 7.62 -5.86
N PRO A 46 -10.11 7.40 -4.61
CA PRO A 46 -9.49 6.41 -3.73
C PRO A 46 -9.75 4.96 -4.17
N LYS A 47 -10.85 4.70 -4.88
CA LYS A 47 -11.14 3.38 -5.46
C LYS A 47 -10.17 3.06 -6.61
N ASP A 48 -9.90 4.04 -7.45
CA ASP A 48 -8.95 3.92 -8.54
C ASP A 48 -7.52 3.79 -8.01
N ALA A 49 -7.14 4.56 -6.98
CA ALA A 49 -5.85 4.41 -6.30
C ALA A 49 -5.68 2.99 -5.74
N THR A 50 -6.67 2.50 -4.98
CA THR A 50 -6.67 1.15 -4.40
C THR A 50 -6.56 0.08 -5.50
N ARG A 51 -7.27 0.25 -6.61
CA ARG A 51 -7.22 -0.67 -7.75
C ARG A 51 -5.85 -0.64 -8.42
N ALA A 52 -5.30 0.54 -8.70
CA ALA A 52 -4.00 0.72 -9.34
C ALA A 52 -2.90 0.08 -8.51
N ILE A 53 -2.85 0.40 -7.20
CA ILE A 53 -1.89 -0.18 -6.26
C ILE A 53 -1.98 -1.72 -6.28
N ARG A 54 -3.18 -2.28 -6.13
CA ARG A 54 -3.36 -3.74 -6.14
C ARG A 54 -2.90 -4.38 -7.46
N GLN A 55 -3.14 -3.73 -8.59
CA GLN A 55 -2.73 -4.25 -9.91
C GLN A 55 -1.22 -4.17 -10.09
N LYS A 56 -0.59 -3.07 -9.71
CA LYS A 56 0.86 -2.88 -9.82
C LYS A 56 1.66 -3.78 -8.88
N LEU A 57 1.15 -4.06 -7.67
CA LEU A 57 1.72 -5.10 -6.80
C LEU A 57 1.67 -6.52 -7.39
N LYS A 58 0.92 -6.76 -8.47
CA LYS A 58 0.89 -8.06 -9.17
C LYS A 58 1.99 -8.19 -10.22
N GLU A 59 2.53 -7.08 -10.72
CA GLU A 59 3.51 -7.07 -11.82
C GLU A 59 4.91 -7.54 -11.37
N ASP A 60 5.15 -7.67 -10.07
CA ASP A 60 6.33 -8.28 -9.43
C ASP A 60 7.69 -7.69 -9.84
N ASP A 61 7.72 -6.39 -10.12
CA ASP A 61 8.94 -5.60 -10.27
C ASP A 61 9.39 -5.09 -8.89
N LYS A 62 10.60 -5.46 -8.46
CA LYS A 62 11.13 -5.15 -7.12
C LYS A 62 10.98 -3.68 -6.76
N HIS A 63 11.55 -2.81 -7.59
CA HIS A 63 11.63 -1.39 -7.35
C HIS A 63 10.22 -0.77 -7.28
N LYS A 64 9.38 -1.07 -8.28
CA LYS A 64 8.00 -0.60 -8.33
C LYS A 64 7.19 -1.09 -7.15
N CYS A 65 7.35 -2.35 -6.74
CA CYS A 65 6.62 -2.91 -5.61
C CYS A 65 6.99 -2.21 -4.31
N ILE A 66 8.30 -2.05 -4.02
CA ILE A 66 8.75 -1.36 -2.82
C ILE A 66 8.26 0.09 -2.80
N ARG A 67 8.42 0.81 -3.91
CA ARG A 67 7.94 2.18 -4.07
C ARG A 67 6.45 2.29 -3.78
N LEU A 68 5.66 1.40 -4.36
CA LEU A 68 4.21 1.39 -4.23
C LEU A 68 3.74 1.07 -2.81
N LEU A 69 4.49 0.26 -2.06
CA LEU A 69 4.24 0.01 -0.65
C LEU A 69 4.42 1.29 0.20
N TYR A 70 5.47 2.07 -0.07
CA TYR A 70 5.67 3.37 0.59
C TYR A 70 4.61 4.41 0.18
N ILE A 71 4.22 4.46 -1.10
CA ILE A 71 3.11 5.31 -1.55
C ILE A 71 1.83 4.96 -0.78
N LEU A 72 1.52 3.67 -0.62
CA LEU A 72 0.34 3.25 0.14
C LEU A 72 0.43 3.69 1.61
N ASP A 73 1.57 3.49 2.27
CA ASP A 73 1.77 3.91 3.67
C ASP A 73 1.55 5.43 3.86
N ALA A 74 2.14 6.23 2.96
CA ALA A 74 2.00 7.68 2.98
C ALA A 74 0.55 8.12 2.67
N LEU A 75 -0.14 7.45 1.74
CA LEU A 75 -1.57 7.70 1.46
C LEU A 75 -2.47 7.37 2.67
N LEU A 76 -2.28 6.22 3.32
CA LEU A 76 -3.08 5.87 4.51
C LEU A 76 -2.95 6.91 5.63
N SER A 77 -1.78 7.55 5.71
CA SER A 77 -1.51 8.62 6.67
C SER A 77 -2.09 9.98 6.25
N SER A 78 -2.21 10.26 4.94
CA SER A 78 -2.45 11.62 4.41
C SER A 78 -3.85 11.89 3.85
N VAL A 79 -4.56 10.87 3.33
CA VAL A 79 -5.82 11.12 2.57
C VAL A 79 -6.97 11.61 3.47
N GLY A 80 -6.96 11.29 4.77
CA GLY A 80 -7.97 11.69 5.74
C GLY A 80 -9.05 10.61 6.00
N ARG A 81 -9.79 10.75 7.10
CA ARG A 81 -10.71 9.71 7.61
C ARG A 81 -11.84 9.35 6.64
N ASP A 82 -12.35 10.33 5.90
CA ASP A 82 -13.47 10.17 4.98
C ASP A 82 -13.14 9.27 3.78
N TYR A 83 -11.85 9.14 3.46
CA TYR A 83 -11.39 8.37 2.31
C TYR A 83 -10.66 7.07 2.69
N GLN A 84 -10.15 6.97 3.93
CA GLN A 84 -9.40 5.78 4.40
C GLN A 84 -10.18 4.46 4.22
N HIS A 85 -11.50 4.47 4.41
CA HIS A 85 -12.32 3.27 4.30
C HIS A 85 -12.32 2.65 2.89
N TYR A 86 -12.05 3.44 1.83
CA TYR A 86 -11.95 2.90 0.47
C TYR A 86 -10.71 2.04 0.25
N PHE A 87 -9.64 2.28 1.01
CA PHE A 87 -8.42 1.48 0.98
C PHE A 87 -8.59 0.15 1.75
N ASP A 88 -9.57 0.06 2.65
CA ASP A 88 -9.86 -1.15 3.44
C ASP A 88 -10.61 -2.25 2.63
N SER A 89 -10.22 -2.42 1.36
CA SER A 89 -10.80 -3.41 0.48
C SER A 89 -10.17 -4.78 0.70
N THR A 90 -11.00 -5.83 0.81
CA THR A 90 -10.52 -7.22 0.97
C THR A 90 -9.52 -7.61 -0.11
N ARG A 91 -9.74 -7.18 -1.37
CA ARG A 91 -8.85 -7.48 -2.50
C ARG A 91 -7.46 -6.84 -2.37
N LEU A 92 -7.36 -5.64 -1.80
CA LEU A 92 -6.06 -5.01 -1.56
C LEU A 92 -5.35 -5.70 -0.38
N LEU A 93 -6.07 -5.95 0.72
CA LEU A 93 -5.51 -6.61 1.90
C LEU A 93 -4.99 -8.01 1.60
N ASP A 94 -5.74 -8.81 0.82
CA ASP A 94 -5.30 -10.15 0.42
C ASP A 94 -4.08 -10.08 -0.49
N ARG A 95 -4.03 -9.09 -1.39
CA ARG A 95 -2.84 -8.86 -2.22
C ARG A 95 -1.62 -8.53 -1.36
N LEU A 96 -1.76 -7.67 -0.34
CA LEU A 96 -0.65 -7.34 0.57
C LEU A 96 -0.16 -8.56 1.34
N VAL A 97 -1.06 -9.44 1.81
CA VAL A 97 -0.66 -10.70 2.47
C VAL A 97 0.08 -11.61 1.48
N CYS A 98 -0.42 -11.77 0.25
CA CYS A 98 0.31 -12.51 -0.78
C CYS A 98 1.68 -11.89 -1.06
N THR A 99 1.80 -10.57 -1.20
CA THR A 99 3.08 -9.89 -1.42
C THR A 99 4.04 -10.09 -0.25
N ALA A 100 3.53 -10.10 0.99
CA ALA A 100 4.36 -10.30 2.18
C ALA A 100 4.89 -11.73 2.33
N MET A 101 4.22 -12.72 1.74
CA MET A 101 4.54 -14.15 1.86
C MET A 101 5.17 -14.76 0.60
N MET A 102 4.81 -14.24 -0.58
CA MET A 102 5.04 -14.90 -1.87
C MET A 102 5.68 -13.98 -2.92
N ALA A 103 6.17 -12.80 -2.57
CA ALA A 103 6.93 -12.00 -3.54
C ALA A 103 8.22 -12.74 -3.92
N SER A 104 8.61 -12.67 -5.19
CA SER A 104 9.82 -13.34 -5.70
C SER A 104 11.08 -12.78 -5.05
N ASP A 105 11.15 -11.46 -4.90
CA ASP A 105 12.23 -10.77 -4.21
C ASP A 105 11.96 -10.67 -2.69
N LYS A 106 12.93 -11.12 -1.89
CA LYS A 106 12.83 -11.11 -0.43
C LYS A 106 12.74 -9.71 0.16
N ASP A 107 13.34 -8.70 -0.46
CA ASP A 107 13.31 -7.32 0.02
C ASP A 107 11.89 -6.73 -0.09
N VAL A 108 11.12 -7.13 -1.10
CA VAL A 108 9.70 -6.77 -1.24
C VAL A 108 8.90 -7.38 -0.10
N SER A 109 9.08 -8.68 0.17
CA SER A 109 8.41 -9.38 1.27
C SER A 109 8.76 -8.75 2.62
N GLN A 110 10.04 -8.54 2.90
CA GLN A 110 10.51 -7.91 4.14
C GLN A 110 9.98 -6.50 4.31
N THR A 111 9.99 -5.68 3.25
CA THR A 111 9.47 -4.31 3.31
C THR A 111 7.97 -4.29 3.60
N CYS A 112 7.21 -5.16 2.92
CA CYS A 112 5.77 -5.29 3.16
C CYS A 112 5.48 -5.68 4.62
N GLN A 113 6.22 -6.65 5.16
CA GLN A 113 6.07 -7.07 6.56
C GLN A 113 6.46 -5.97 7.56
N LYS A 114 7.53 -5.20 7.30
CA LYS A 114 7.94 -4.06 8.13
C LYS A 114 6.84 -2.99 8.17
N LEU A 115 6.21 -2.68 7.03
CA LEU A 115 5.09 -1.75 6.99
C LEU A 115 3.85 -2.29 7.71
N MET A 116 3.52 -3.58 7.55
CA MET A 116 2.43 -4.20 8.32
C MET A 116 2.66 -4.15 9.83
N LEU A 117 3.91 -4.33 10.27
CA LEU A 117 4.30 -4.17 11.67
C LEU A 117 4.12 -2.73 12.14
N ARG A 118 4.57 -1.75 11.34
CA ARG A 118 4.33 -0.32 11.59
C ARG A 118 2.84 -0.01 11.71
N TRP A 119 2.02 -0.48 10.78
CA TRP A 119 0.56 -0.29 10.79
C TRP A 119 -0.09 -0.92 12.02
N SER A 120 0.43 -2.04 12.53
CA SER A 120 -0.08 -2.67 13.76
C SER A 120 0.03 -1.78 14.99
N VAL A 121 0.99 -0.84 14.99
CA VAL A 121 1.20 0.14 16.06
C VAL A 121 0.44 1.43 15.73
N VAL A 122 0.75 2.05 14.59
CA VAL A 122 0.27 3.39 14.21
C VAL A 122 -1.24 3.43 13.94
N HIS A 123 -1.84 2.33 13.49
CA HIS A 123 -3.26 2.26 13.16
C HIS A 123 -4.10 1.52 14.19
N LYS A 124 -3.51 1.08 15.32
CA LYS A 124 -4.19 0.31 16.37
C LYS A 124 -5.50 0.95 16.87
N LYS A 125 -5.51 2.29 17.00
CA LYS A 125 -6.65 3.08 17.50
C LYS A 125 -7.52 3.68 16.38
N LYS A 126 -7.17 3.49 15.11
CA LYS A 126 -7.91 4.06 13.96
C LYS A 126 -8.95 3.04 13.48
N SER A 127 -10.24 3.28 13.75
CA SER A 127 -11.34 2.38 13.38
C SER A 127 -11.33 2.01 11.89
N ASN A 128 -11.15 3.01 11.01
CA ASN A 128 -11.16 2.84 9.55
C ASN A 128 -9.94 2.08 9.00
N LEU A 129 -8.89 1.87 9.81
CA LEU A 129 -7.66 1.17 9.43
C LEU A 129 -7.39 -0.06 10.32
N ARG A 130 -8.42 -0.54 11.02
CA ARG A 130 -8.30 -1.65 11.96
C ARG A 130 -7.84 -2.94 11.27
N ARG A 131 -8.25 -3.20 10.03
CA ARG A 131 -7.82 -4.40 9.28
C ARG A 131 -6.34 -4.30 8.89
N PHE A 132 -5.85 -3.13 8.48
CA PHE A 132 -4.42 -2.88 8.26
C PHE A 132 -3.60 -3.17 9.52
N SER A 133 -4.06 -2.72 10.69
CA SER A 133 -3.37 -2.98 11.96
C SER A 133 -3.26 -4.46 12.35
N LYS A 134 -4.07 -5.32 11.72
CA LYS A 134 -4.11 -6.77 11.97
C LYS A 134 -3.48 -7.60 10.86
N LEU A 135 -3.03 -6.98 9.76
CA LEU A 135 -2.51 -7.70 8.58
C LEU A 135 -1.38 -8.65 8.92
N LEU A 136 -0.41 -8.20 9.73
CA LEU A 136 0.75 -9.01 10.10
C LEU A 136 0.36 -10.33 10.78
N LYS A 137 -0.76 -10.35 11.53
CA LYS A 137 -1.26 -11.56 12.21
C LYS A 137 -1.78 -12.62 11.24
N ARG A 138 -1.96 -12.28 9.97
CA ARG A 138 -2.38 -13.22 8.91
C ARG A 138 -1.19 -13.98 8.31
N ILE A 139 0.04 -13.56 8.62
CA ILE A 139 1.26 -14.22 8.14
C ILE A 139 1.61 -15.35 9.10
N HIS A 140 1.93 -16.52 8.54
CA HIS A 140 2.35 -17.66 9.35
C HIS A 140 3.74 -17.40 9.95
N PRO A 141 4.02 -17.81 11.21
CA PRO A 141 5.32 -17.56 11.85
C PRO A 141 6.54 -17.99 11.02
N LYS A 142 6.42 -19.10 10.28
CA LYS A 142 7.46 -19.63 9.39
C LYS A 142 7.82 -18.70 8.21
N ASP A 143 6.88 -17.87 7.79
CA ASP A 143 7.03 -16.94 6.66
C ASP A 143 7.34 -15.51 7.16
N CYS A 144 7.45 -15.32 8.48
CA CYS A 144 7.74 -14.03 9.10
C CYS A 144 9.24 -13.73 9.01
N LEU A 145 9.58 -12.65 8.31
CA LEU A 145 10.95 -12.20 8.05
C LEU A 145 11.36 -11.02 8.95
N VAL A 146 10.45 -10.54 9.81
CA VAL A 146 10.66 -9.38 10.68
C VAL A 146 10.69 -9.79 12.15
N GLU A 147 11.62 -9.22 12.91
CA GLU A 147 11.65 -9.40 14.36
C GLU A 147 10.58 -8.54 15.03
N LEU A 148 9.63 -9.21 15.68
CA LEU A 148 8.43 -8.58 16.22
C LEU A 148 8.71 -7.72 17.46
N ASP A 149 9.67 -8.11 18.30
CA ASP A 149 9.83 -7.53 19.64
C ASP A 149 10.69 -6.27 19.65
N ALA A 150 11.86 -6.28 18.99
CA ALA A 150 12.72 -5.10 18.88
C ALA A 150 12.04 -3.96 18.10
N THR A 151 11.36 -4.29 17.00
CA THR A 151 10.71 -3.29 16.15
C THR A 151 9.48 -2.67 16.82
N ARG A 152 8.76 -3.42 17.68
CA ARG A 152 7.64 -2.86 18.46
C ARG A 152 8.10 -1.86 19.51
N GLN A 153 9.29 -2.04 20.09
CA GLN A 153 9.86 -1.09 21.04
C GLN A 153 10.29 0.20 20.35
N ALA A 154 10.91 0.12 19.17
CA ALA A 154 11.35 1.29 18.39
C ALA A 154 10.20 2.16 17.82
N LEU A 155 8.98 1.62 17.77
CA LEU A 155 7.80 2.30 17.21
C LEU A 155 6.85 2.87 18.28
N ARG A 156 7.16 2.69 19.58
CA ARG A 156 6.41 3.24 20.71
C ARG A 156 6.99 4.59 21.13
#